data_AF-A0A535T476-F1
#
_entry.id   AF-A0A535T476-F1
#
_cell.length_a   1.000
_cell.length_b   1.000
_cell.length_c   1.000
_cell.angle_alpha   90.00
_cell.angle_beta   90.00
_cell.angle_gamma   90.00
#
_symmetry.space_group_name_H-M   'P 1'
#
loop_
_entity.id
_entity.type
_entity.pdbx_description
1 polymer ?
#
loop_
_entity_poly.entity_id
_entity_poly.type
_entity_poly.pdbx_seq_one_letter_code
_entity_poly.pdbx_strand_id
1 'polypeptide(L)'
;MPSLRTRFPVMLYAYSKSLTFSVFMMKRRRRTNMLYEAVVASRSDTCEAILRRLDGYIISQVHRLGRCYSRDIHPAVLDLELDEIIQRVRIKLWQALEKRDIRYPYAYIKLIIQSEFIDMKRRQKPYLSVSIDEGLTHAEVEIATRHMADPAETVAQQMDASTCLKEMIQAVLALPPRQQNAMICSLKERVDDLRQLIEAFKVYKMDI
;
A
#
# COMPACT_ATOMS: atom_id res chain seq x y z
N MET A 1 -5.35 74.70 -46.61
CA MET A 1 -5.77 73.34 -47.05
C MET A 1 -4.52 72.62 -47.56
N PRO A 2 -4.27 71.33 -47.22
CA PRO A 2 -3.63 70.92 -45.95
C PRO A 2 -2.38 70.00 -46.09
N SER A 3 -1.73 69.70 -44.95
CA SER A 3 -1.14 68.38 -44.59
C SER A 3 0.27 68.06 -45.19
N LEU A 4 1.25 67.40 -44.57
CA LEU A 4 1.34 66.53 -43.38
C LEU A 4 2.80 66.46 -42.88
N ARG A 5 2.96 66.52 -41.54
CA ARG A 5 4.12 65.99 -40.80
C ARG A 5 4.16 64.47 -40.93
N THR A 6 5.35 63.88 -41.05
CA THR A 6 5.64 62.55 -40.47
C THR A 6 7.08 62.50 -39.95
N ARG A 7 7.20 62.65 -38.62
CA ARG A 7 8.28 62.06 -37.81
C ARG A 7 7.90 60.61 -37.57
N PHE A 8 8.83 59.66 -37.72
CA PHE A 8 8.91 58.38 -36.98
C PHE A 8 10.20 57.63 -37.42
N PRO A 9 10.71 56.64 -36.65
CA PRO A 9 10.74 56.52 -35.20
C PRO A 9 12.12 56.09 -34.66
N VAL A 10 12.41 56.48 -33.42
CA VAL A 10 13.50 56.04 -32.52
C VAL A 10 13.30 54.59 -32.02
N MET A 11 12.60 53.73 -32.76
CA MET A 11 12.13 52.40 -32.31
C MET A 11 13.03 51.21 -32.69
N LEU A 12 14.34 51.39 -32.86
CA LEU A 12 15.25 50.24 -33.08
C LEU A 12 16.23 49.97 -31.93
N TYR A 13 16.35 50.87 -30.95
CA TYR A 13 17.30 50.70 -29.84
C TYR A 13 16.72 50.03 -28.57
N ALA A 14 15.40 49.87 -28.48
CA ALA A 14 14.76 49.26 -27.30
C ALA A 14 14.67 47.72 -27.38
N TYR A 15 14.69 47.13 -28.57
CA TYR A 15 14.47 45.68 -28.74
C TYR A 15 15.72 44.81 -28.58
N SER A 16 16.94 45.36 -28.74
CA SER A 16 18.17 44.55 -28.62
C SER A 16 18.62 44.31 -27.17
N LYS A 17 18.21 45.16 -26.23
CA LYS A 17 18.50 44.99 -24.79
C LYS A 17 17.61 43.94 -24.10
N SER A 18 16.40 43.70 -24.63
CA SER A 18 15.46 42.69 -24.12
C SER A 18 15.89 41.26 -24.47
N LEU A 19 16.33 41.03 -25.72
CA LEU A 19 16.80 39.70 -26.14
C LEU A 19 18.09 39.28 -25.42
N THR A 20 19.03 40.20 -25.20
CA THR A 20 20.29 39.91 -24.51
C THR A 20 20.08 39.62 -23.03
N PHE A 21 19.14 40.30 -22.36
CA PHE A 21 18.77 40.01 -20.97
C PHE A 21 18.07 38.66 -20.81
N SER A 22 17.16 38.32 -21.73
CA SER A 22 16.44 37.03 -21.70
C SER A 22 17.36 35.84 -22.01
N VAL A 23 18.27 35.98 -22.99
CA VAL A 23 19.31 34.99 -23.28
C VAL A 23 20.30 34.87 -22.11
N PHE A 24 20.68 35.97 -21.47
CA PHE A 24 21.54 35.96 -20.28
C PHE A 24 20.86 35.25 -19.10
N MET A 25 19.59 35.53 -18.81
CA MET A 25 18.81 34.85 -17.76
C MET A 25 18.60 33.37 -18.07
N MET A 26 18.39 32.96 -19.33
CA MET A 26 18.34 31.56 -19.75
C MET A 26 19.70 30.85 -19.63
N LYS A 27 20.81 31.50 -20.01
CA LYS A 27 22.18 30.95 -19.85
C LYS A 27 22.56 30.81 -18.38
N ARG A 28 22.16 31.77 -17.55
CA ARG A 28 22.37 31.77 -16.09
C ARG A 28 21.53 30.67 -15.42
N ARG A 29 20.27 30.49 -15.84
CA ARG A 29 19.38 29.41 -15.37
C ARG A 29 19.85 28.01 -15.78
N ARG A 30 20.36 27.86 -17.01
CA ARG A 30 21.01 26.60 -17.46
C ARG A 30 22.30 26.32 -16.70
N ARG A 31 23.13 27.32 -16.42
CA ARG A 31 24.33 27.16 -15.58
C ARG A 31 23.99 26.80 -14.14
N THR A 32 22.97 27.39 -13.53
CA THR A 32 22.54 27.01 -12.17
C THR A 32 21.93 25.61 -12.11
N ASN A 33 21.18 25.18 -13.13
CA ASN A 33 20.69 23.80 -13.20
C ASN A 33 21.85 22.81 -13.38
N MET A 34 22.81 23.09 -14.26
CA MET A 34 24.00 22.25 -14.42
C MET A 34 24.86 22.18 -13.15
N LEU A 35 25.00 23.29 -12.42
CA LEU A 35 25.73 23.30 -11.15
C LEU A 35 24.97 22.52 -10.06
N TYR A 36 23.64 22.62 -10.02
CA TYR A 36 22.82 21.83 -9.10
C TYR A 36 22.92 20.33 -9.41
N GLU A 37 22.78 19.95 -10.68
CA GLU A 37 22.91 18.56 -11.14
C GLU A 37 24.30 18.00 -10.83
N ALA A 38 25.36 18.77 -11.07
CA ALA A 38 26.73 18.35 -10.76
C ALA A 38 26.97 18.18 -9.25
N VAL A 39 26.41 19.04 -8.41
CA VAL A 39 26.51 18.93 -6.95
C VAL A 39 25.72 17.72 -6.43
N VAL A 40 24.54 17.46 -6.98
CA VAL A 40 23.73 16.29 -6.64
C VAL A 40 24.43 15.00 -7.07
N ALA A 41 24.98 14.95 -8.29
CA ALA A 41 25.75 13.81 -8.79
C ALA A 41 26.98 13.55 -7.91
N SER A 42 27.78 14.58 -7.61
CA SER A 42 28.96 14.45 -6.74
C SER A 42 28.60 13.95 -5.34
N ARG A 43 27.46 14.37 -4.80
CA ARG A 43 26.96 13.90 -3.51
C ARG A 43 26.48 12.45 -3.57
N SER A 44 25.80 12.07 -4.64
CA SER A 44 25.38 10.68 -4.91
C SER A 44 26.58 9.74 -4.98
N ASP A 45 27.62 10.12 -5.73
CA ASP A 45 28.87 9.33 -5.85
C ASP A 45 29.56 9.15 -4.49
N THR A 46 29.53 10.20 -3.65
CA THR A 46 30.06 10.14 -2.29
C THR A 46 29.24 9.20 -1.40
N CYS A 47 27.90 9.24 -1.51
CA CYS A 47 27.01 8.33 -0.78
C CYS A 47 27.26 6.88 -1.19
N GLU A 48 27.43 6.61 -2.49
CA GLU A 48 27.73 5.29 -3.01
C GLU A 48 29.07 4.75 -2.50
N ALA A 49 30.12 5.58 -2.52
CA ALA A 49 31.42 5.19 -2.00
C ALA A 49 31.35 4.83 -0.50
N ILE A 50 30.63 5.63 0.30
CA ILE A 50 30.44 5.36 1.73
C ILE A 50 29.63 4.07 1.93
N LEU A 51 28.57 3.86 1.17
CA LEU A 51 27.74 2.66 1.28
C LEU A 51 28.53 1.40 0.89
N ARG A 52 29.26 1.42 -0.23
CA ARG A 52 30.14 0.31 -0.65
C ARG A 52 31.17 -0.04 0.42
N ARG A 53 31.78 0.97 1.06
CA ARG A 53 32.75 0.76 2.15
C ARG A 53 32.11 0.09 3.37
N LEU A 54 30.85 0.39 3.67
CA LEU A 54 30.15 -0.10 4.86
C LEU A 54 29.36 -1.39 4.60
N ASP A 55 29.22 -1.80 3.34
CA ASP A 55 28.35 -2.91 2.94
C ASP A 55 28.73 -4.24 3.60
N GLY A 56 30.01 -4.58 3.58
CA GLY A 56 30.50 -5.78 4.27
C GLY A 56 30.23 -5.76 5.77
N TYR A 57 30.28 -4.59 6.41
CA TYR A 57 29.90 -4.44 7.81
C TYR A 57 28.40 -4.66 7.99
N ILE A 58 27.53 -4.07 7.16
CA ILE A 58 26.08 -4.26 7.20
C ILE A 58 25.74 -5.75 7.13
N ILE A 59 26.23 -6.45 6.10
CA ILE A 59 26.02 -7.88 5.89
C ILE A 59 26.46 -8.66 7.13
N SER A 60 27.70 -8.42 7.61
CA SER A 60 28.24 -9.14 8.77
C SER A 60 27.39 -8.93 10.04
N GLN A 61 26.88 -7.73 10.28
CA GLN A 61 26.10 -7.41 11.47
C GLN A 61 24.69 -8.01 11.38
N VAL A 62 24.05 -7.96 10.21
CA VAL A 62 22.73 -8.55 9.99
C VAL A 62 22.80 -10.06 10.17
N HIS A 63 23.72 -10.76 9.53
CA HIS A 63 23.87 -12.21 9.75
C HIS A 63 24.26 -12.56 11.19
N ARG A 64 25.14 -11.76 11.82
CA ARG A 64 25.50 -12.00 13.23
C ARG A 64 24.27 -11.95 14.13
N LEU A 65 23.40 -10.97 13.93
CA LEU A 65 22.19 -10.82 14.72
C LEU A 65 21.10 -11.83 14.31
N GLY A 66 21.01 -12.15 13.01
CA GLY A 66 20.14 -13.17 12.45
C GLY A 66 20.35 -14.56 13.04
N ARG A 67 21.60 -14.93 13.36
CA ARG A 67 21.91 -16.18 14.08
C ARG A 67 21.23 -16.29 15.45
N CYS A 68 20.93 -15.17 16.11
CA CYS A 68 20.18 -15.21 17.37
C CYS A 68 18.70 -15.58 17.15
N TYR A 69 18.19 -15.44 15.92
CA TYR A 69 16.81 -15.69 15.55
C TYR A 69 16.60 -17.00 14.78
N SER A 70 17.65 -17.76 14.52
CA SER A 70 17.58 -19.03 13.79
C SER A 70 16.84 -20.15 14.52
N ARG A 71 16.47 -19.93 15.78
CA ARG A 71 15.64 -20.87 16.56
C ARG A 71 14.14 -20.69 16.33
N ASP A 72 13.72 -19.51 15.91
CA ASP A 72 12.29 -19.15 15.86
C ASP A 72 11.71 -19.22 14.43
N ILE A 73 12.55 -19.30 13.41
CA ILE A 73 12.18 -19.13 12.00
C ILE A 73 12.82 -20.24 11.18
N HIS A 74 12.06 -20.83 10.25
CA HIS A 74 12.59 -21.83 9.31
C HIS A 74 13.77 -21.24 8.51
N PRO A 75 14.90 -21.98 8.35
CA PRO A 75 16.13 -21.44 7.74
C PRO A 75 15.92 -20.76 6.39
N ALA A 76 15.17 -21.38 5.48
CA ALA A 76 14.89 -20.81 4.15
C ALA A 76 14.09 -19.49 4.20
N VAL A 77 13.24 -19.30 5.22
CA VAL A 77 12.49 -18.05 5.43
C VAL A 77 13.39 -17.00 6.08
N LEU A 78 14.24 -17.44 7.02
CA LEU A 78 15.20 -16.56 7.68
C LEU A 78 16.17 -15.94 6.67
N ASP A 79 16.69 -16.71 5.73
CA ASP A 79 17.64 -16.19 4.73
C ASP A 79 17.01 -15.06 3.89
N LEU A 80 15.76 -15.24 3.44
CA LEU A 80 15.01 -14.20 2.72
C LEU A 80 14.77 -12.96 3.59
N GLU A 81 14.39 -13.13 4.85
CA GLU A 81 14.21 -12.02 5.79
C GLU A 81 15.52 -11.25 6.04
N LEU A 82 16.65 -11.95 6.13
CA LEU A 82 17.96 -11.31 6.31
C LEU A 82 18.35 -10.50 5.07
N ASP A 83 18.12 -11.02 3.87
CA ASP A 83 18.36 -10.30 2.61
C ASP A 83 17.49 -9.04 2.52
N GLU A 84 16.22 -9.14 2.89
CA GLU A 84 15.33 -7.99 2.96
C GLU A 84 15.80 -6.94 3.97
N ILE A 85 16.21 -7.37 5.17
CA ILE A 85 16.77 -6.47 6.19
C ILE A 85 18.02 -5.77 5.66
N ILE A 86 18.93 -6.49 5.00
CA ILE A 86 20.13 -5.90 4.39
C ILE A 86 19.73 -4.81 3.39
N GLN A 87 18.78 -5.08 2.50
CA GLN A 87 18.30 -4.09 1.55
C GLN A 87 17.67 -2.87 2.23
N ARG A 88 16.80 -3.08 3.22
CA ARG A 88 16.17 -1.97 3.98
C ARG A 88 17.21 -1.11 4.69
N VAL A 89 18.24 -1.72 5.29
CA VAL A 89 19.35 -1.00 5.92
C VAL A 89 20.10 -0.14 4.89
N ARG A 90 20.43 -0.70 3.71
CA ARG A 90 21.10 0.03 2.62
C ARG A 90 20.29 1.26 2.19
N ILE A 91 18.99 1.07 1.94
CA ILE A 91 18.09 2.15 1.53
C ILE A 91 18.01 3.25 2.61
N LYS A 92 17.79 2.87 3.86
CA LYS A 92 17.71 3.83 4.98
C LYS A 92 19.03 4.58 5.20
N LEU A 93 20.16 3.90 5.03
CA LEU A 93 21.48 4.53 5.12
C LEU A 93 21.71 5.50 3.96
N TRP A 94 21.43 5.11 2.72
CA TRP A 94 21.53 5.97 1.54
C TRP A 94 20.72 7.25 1.71
N GLN A 95 19.43 7.12 2.04
CA GLN A 95 18.53 8.25 2.26
C GLN A 95 19.01 9.19 3.39
N ALA A 96 19.70 8.64 4.39
CA ALA A 96 20.27 9.45 5.47
C ALA A 96 21.51 10.22 5.01
N LEU A 97 22.41 9.59 4.25
CA LEU A 97 23.63 10.21 3.69
C LEU A 97 23.30 11.33 2.69
N GLU A 98 22.25 11.15 1.89
CA GLU A 98 21.74 12.20 1.00
C GLU A 98 21.32 13.46 1.75
N LYS A 99 20.79 13.30 2.97
CA LYS A 99 20.22 14.42 3.75
C LYS A 99 21.23 15.06 4.69
N ARG A 100 22.14 14.28 5.28
CA ARG A 100 23.07 14.74 6.31
C ARG A 100 24.38 13.98 6.31
N ASP A 101 25.42 14.64 6.81
CA ASP A 101 26.64 13.94 7.18
C ASP A 101 26.43 13.11 8.46
N ILE A 102 26.99 11.89 8.48
CA ILE A 102 26.81 10.94 9.58
C ILE A 102 28.17 10.71 10.24
N ARG A 103 28.40 11.41 11.36
CA ARG A 103 29.66 11.35 12.11
C ARG A 103 30.05 9.95 12.59
N TYR A 104 29.07 9.11 12.95
CA TYR A 104 29.29 7.77 13.51
C TYR A 104 28.53 6.70 12.71
N PRO A 105 29.00 6.35 11.50
CA PRO A 105 28.25 5.49 10.58
C PRO A 105 28.00 4.08 11.14
N TYR A 106 28.98 3.48 11.82
CA TYR A 106 28.82 2.14 12.39
C TYR A 106 27.76 2.08 13.50
N ALA A 107 27.69 3.10 14.36
CA ALA A 107 26.67 3.19 15.41
C ALA A 107 25.28 3.42 14.80
N TYR A 108 25.20 4.30 13.79
CA TYR A 108 23.97 4.55 13.05
C TYR A 108 23.45 3.29 12.35
N ILE A 109 24.33 2.53 11.69
CA ILE A 109 23.98 1.23 11.08
C ILE A 109 23.46 0.25 12.13
N LYS A 110 24.11 0.14 13.30
CA LYS A 110 23.63 -0.73 14.38
C LYS A 110 22.20 -0.39 14.81
N LEU A 111 21.88 0.90 14.91
CA LEU A 111 20.54 1.37 15.26
C LEU A 111 19.52 0.98 14.18
N ILE A 112 19.83 1.21 12.89
CA ILE A 112 18.93 0.81 11.80
C ILE A 112 18.69 -0.69 11.85
N ILE A 113 19.75 -1.50 11.96
CA ILE A 113 19.64 -2.96 12.03
C ILE A 113 18.76 -3.37 13.21
N GLN A 114 19.00 -2.82 14.40
CA GLN A 114 18.17 -3.13 15.58
C GLN A 114 16.69 -2.80 15.34
N SER A 115 16.39 -1.64 14.76
CA SER A 115 15.01 -1.26 14.42
C SER A 115 14.37 -2.23 13.41
N GLU A 116 15.10 -2.63 12.36
CA GLU A 116 14.59 -3.59 11.37
C GLU A 116 14.28 -4.96 11.98
N PHE A 117 15.14 -5.47 12.87
CA PHE A 117 14.87 -6.74 13.56
C PHE A 117 13.69 -6.63 14.54
N ILE A 118 13.54 -5.49 15.21
CA ILE A 118 12.36 -5.23 16.06
C ILE A 118 11.10 -5.20 15.20
N ASP A 119 11.13 -4.52 14.06
CA ASP A 119 9.98 -4.41 13.16
C ASP A 119 9.64 -5.76 12.51
N MET A 120 10.64 -6.56 12.12
CA MET A 120 10.46 -7.96 11.71
C MET A 120 9.75 -8.75 12.81
N LYS A 121 10.22 -8.68 14.06
CA LYS A 121 9.56 -9.37 15.18
C LYS A 121 8.14 -8.86 15.46
N ARG A 122 7.87 -7.57 15.27
CA ARG A 122 6.52 -7.01 15.39
C ARG A 122 5.58 -7.55 14.31
N ARG A 123 6.06 -7.71 13.08
CA ARG A 123 5.29 -8.30 11.96
C ARG A 123 5.09 -9.80 12.14
N GLN A 124 6.08 -10.49 12.68
CA GLN A 124 5.99 -11.92 13.01
C GLN A 124 5.11 -12.19 14.22
N LYS A 125 4.85 -11.19 15.07
CA LYS A 125 3.93 -11.33 16.19
C LYS A 125 2.54 -11.54 15.56
N PRO A 126 1.97 -12.76 15.63
CA PRO A 126 0.66 -12.97 15.07
C PRO A 126 -0.29 -12.08 15.87
N TYR A 127 -1.11 -11.29 15.19
CA TYR A 127 -2.26 -10.63 15.79
C TYR A 127 -3.21 -11.73 16.26
N LEU A 128 -2.98 -12.28 17.45
CA LEU A 128 -3.53 -13.56 17.87
C LEU A 128 -3.31 -14.65 16.80
N SER A 129 -2.39 -15.58 17.05
CA SER A 129 -2.71 -16.93 16.63
C SER A 129 -4.00 -17.27 17.38
N VAL A 130 -5.16 -17.16 16.73
CA VAL A 130 -6.31 -17.98 17.12
C VAL A 130 -5.69 -19.36 17.23
N SER A 131 -5.65 -19.89 18.46
CA SER A 131 -5.07 -21.18 18.73
C SER A 131 -5.68 -22.15 17.74
N ILE A 132 -4.87 -22.67 16.81
CA ILE A 132 -5.20 -23.86 16.02
C ILE A 132 -5.03 -25.05 16.96
N ASP A 133 -5.67 -24.95 18.11
CA ASP A 133 -5.75 -25.95 19.14
C ASP A 133 -7.24 -26.00 19.45
N GLU A 134 -7.86 -27.05 18.93
CA GLU A 134 -9.26 -27.43 19.14
C GLU A 134 -10.33 -26.54 18.48
N GLY A 135 -10.31 -26.40 17.16
CA GLY A 135 -11.49 -25.87 16.46
C GLY A 135 -11.32 -25.32 15.07
N LEU A 136 -10.45 -25.89 14.22
CA LEU A 136 -10.64 -25.71 12.77
C LEU A 136 -11.92 -26.46 12.40
N THR A 137 -13.06 -25.80 12.57
CA THR A 137 -14.32 -26.31 12.05
C THR A 137 -14.12 -26.49 10.55
N HIS A 138 -14.57 -27.63 10.04
CA HIS A 138 -14.55 -28.00 8.62
C HIS A 138 -15.00 -26.87 7.65
N ALA A 139 -15.66 -25.84 8.16
CA ALA A 139 -16.09 -24.62 7.48
C ALA A 139 -14.98 -23.83 6.77
N GLU A 140 -13.79 -23.65 7.36
CA GLU A 140 -12.77 -22.76 6.74
C GLU A 140 -12.02 -23.42 5.56
N VAL A 141 -11.83 -24.74 5.63
CA VAL A 141 -11.33 -25.54 4.50
C VAL A 141 -12.38 -25.64 3.40
N GLU A 142 -13.67 -25.71 3.75
CA GLU A 142 -14.78 -25.65 2.79
C GLU A 142 -14.80 -24.35 1.98
N ILE A 143 -14.54 -23.20 2.62
CA ILE A 143 -14.56 -21.87 1.96
C ILE A 143 -13.45 -21.77 0.90
N ALA A 144 -12.26 -22.30 1.17
CA ALA A 144 -11.17 -22.33 0.20
C ALA A 144 -11.46 -23.26 -1.00
N THR A 145 -12.19 -24.37 -0.77
CA THR A 145 -12.59 -25.31 -1.84
C THR A 145 -13.83 -24.87 -2.63
N ARG A 146 -14.72 -24.05 -2.06
CA ARG A 146 -15.94 -23.55 -2.75
C ARG A 146 -15.65 -22.66 -3.96
N HIS A 147 -14.48 -22.03 -4.01
CA HIS A 147 -14.06 -21.26 -5.19
C HIS A 147 -13.57 -22.14 -6.36
N MET A 148 -13.59 -23.47 -6.21
CA MET A 148 -13.42 -24.45 -7.29
C MET A 148 -14.69 -25.26 -7.57
N ALA A 149 -15.86 -24.79 -7.12
CA ALA A 149 -17.12 -25.46 -7.38
C ALA A 149 -17.49 -25.42 -8.88
N ASP A 150 -17.99 -26.55 -9.39
CA ASP A 150 -18.53 -26.67 -10.75
C ASP A 150 -19.66 -25.64 -10.95
N PRO A 151 -19.63 -24.82 -12.02
CA PRO A 151 -20.72 -23.87 -12.32
C PRO A 151 -22.12 -24.52 -12.28
N ALA A 152 -22.25 -25.79 -12.67
CA ALA A 152 -23.52 -26.51 -12.59
C ALA A 152 -24.03 -26.69 -11.15
N GLU A 153 -23.13 -26.88 -10.19
CA GLU A 153 -23.46 -27.08 -8.77
C GLU A 153 -23.85 -25.75 -8.10
N THR A 154 -23.20 -24.64 -8.49
CA THR A 154 -23.58 -23.30 -8.02
C THR A 154 -24.98 -22.88 -8.48
N VAL A 155 -25.41 -23.28 -9.68
CA VAL A 155 -26.77 -23.01 -10.19
C VAL A 155 -27.80 -23.84 -9.42
N ALA A 156 -27.54 -25.13 -9.16
CA ALA A 156 -28.43 -25.97 -8.37
C ALA A 156 -28.63 -25.43 -6.94
N GLN A 157 -27.54 -25.03 -6.27
CA GLN A 157 -27.60 -24.41 -4.94
C GLN A 157 -28.38 -23.09 -4.91
N GLN A 158 -28.29 -22.27 -5.97
CA GLN A 158 -29.10 -21.06 -6.10
C GLN A 158 -30.59 -21.37 -6.26
N MET A 159 -30.95 -22.42 -7.00
CA MET A 159 -32.34 -22.87 -7.14
C MET A 159 -32.91 -23.38 -5.80
N ASP A 160 -32.11 -24.12 -5.04
CA ASP A 160 -32.49 -24.62 -3.71
C ASP A 160 -32.62 -23.49 -2.68
N ALA A 161 -31.69 -22.54 -2.68
CA ALA A 161 -31.74 -21.36 -1.82
C ALA A 161 -32.98 -20.50 -2.11
N SER A 162 -33.35 -20.33 -3.37
CA SER A 162 -34.56 -19.59 -3.76
C SER A 162 -35.85 -20.27 -3.29
N THR A 163 -35.87 -21.61 -3.28
CA THR A 163 -37.00 -22.41 -2.81
C THR A 163 -37.13 -22.32 -1.30
N CYS A 164 -36.02 -22.47 -0.57
CA CYS A 164 -35.99 -22.31 0.89
C CYS A 164 -36.41 -20.91 1.34
N LEU A 165 -35.96 -19.87 0.63
CA LEU A 165 -36.34 -18.48 0.93
C LEU A 165 -37.86 -18.26 0.74
N LYS A 166 -38.43 -18.89 -0.28
CA LYS A 166 -39.88 -18.83 -0.55
C LYS A 166 -40.69 -19.49 0.56
N GLU A 167 -40.28 -20.67 1.01
CA GLU A 167 -40.94 -21.41 2.10
C GLU A 167 -40.84 -20.66 3.43
N MET A 168 -39.67 -20.09 3.72
CA MET A 168 -39.46 -19.26 4.91
C MET A 168 -40.40 -18.05 4.93
N ILE A 169 -40.50 -17.32 3.81
CA ILE A 169 -41.40 -16.16 3.72
C ILE A 169 -42.86 -16.59 3.92
N GLN A 170 -43.29 -17.70 3.33
CA GLN A 170 -44.64 -18.22 3.56
C GLN A 170 -44.89 -18.59 5.02
N ALA A 171 -43.92 -19.18 5.71
CA ALA A 171 -44.01 -19.48 7.13
C ALA A 171 -44.10 -18.20 7.97
N VAL A 172 -43.35 -17.15 7.64
CA VAL A 172 -43.47 -15.83 8.28
C VAL A 172 -44.86 -15.26 8.06
N LEU A 173 -45.38 -15.28 6.82
CA LEU A 173 -46.71 -14.76 6.48
C LEU A 173 -47.85 -15.55 7.13
N ALA A 174 -47.63 -16.80 7.54
CA ALA A 174 -48.61 -17.58 8.28
C ALA A 174 -48.71 -17.19 9.77
N LEU A 175 -47.76 -16.40 10.29
CA LEU A 175 -47.77 -15.97 11.70
C LEU A 175 -48.83 -14.88 11.95
N PRO A 176 -49.32 -14.75 13.20
CA PRO A 176 -50.11 -13.60 13.64
C PRO A 176 -49.36 -12.26 13.42
N PRO A 177 -50.07 -11.13 13.18
CA PRO A 177 -49.44 -9.86 12.78
C PRO A 177 -48.34 -9.33 13.72
N ARG A 178 -48.47 -9.54 15.03
CA ARG A 178 -47.45 -9.13 16.00
C ARG A 178 -46.19 -10.00 15.94
N GLN A 179 -46.34 -11.28 15.60
CA GLN A 179 -45.24 -12.23 15.47
C GLN A 179 -44.56 -12.11 14.10
N GLN A 180 -45.32 -11.77 13.05
CA GLN A 180 -44.78 -11.38 11.74
C GLN A 180 -43.77 -10.24 11.88
N ASN A 181 -44.19 -9.13 12.50
CA ASN A 181 -43.33 -7.96 12.64
C ASN A 181 -42.06 -8.26 13.45
N ALA A 182 -42.18 -9.03 14.54
CA ALA A 182 -41.02 -9.45 15.32
C ALA A 182 -40.05 -10.33 14.51
N MET A 183 -40.59 -11.26 13.72
CA MET A 183 -39.79 -12.15 12.89
C MET A 183 -39.13 -11.38 11.73
N ILE A 184 -39.84 -10.46 11.08
CA ILE A 184 -39.29 -9.60 10.02
C ILE A 184 -38.14 -8.75 10.56
N CYS A 185 -38.30 -8.12 11.73
CA CYS A 185 -37.21 -7.36 12.36
C CYS A 185 -36.01 -8.25 12.66
N SER A 186 -36.22 -9.45 13.21
CA SER A 186 -35.13 -10.39 13.50
C SER A 186 -34.41 -10.87 12.23
N LEU A 187 -35.15 -11.12 11.14
CA LEU A 187 -34.56 -11.54 9.86
C LEU A 187 -33.71 -10.42 9.23
N LYS A 188 -34.14 -9.16 9.34
CA LYS A 188 -33.36 -8.01 8.85
C LYS A 188 -32.00 -7.86 9.53
N GLU A 189 -31.90 -8.25 10.80
CA GLU A 189 -30.64 -8.16 11.57
C GLU A 189 -29.71 -9.35 11.33
N ARG A 190 -30.23 -10.49 10.85
CA ARG A 190 -29.51 -11.78 10.82
C ARG A 190 -29.19 -12.30 9.43
N VAL A 191 -29.73 -11.71 8.37
CA VAL A 191 -29.50 -12.15 6.99
C VAL A 191 -28.32 -11.40 6.39
N ASP A 192 -27.39 -12.13 5.76
CA ASP A 192 -26.17 -11.59 5.17
C ASP A 192 -26.45 -10.71 3.93
N ASP A 193 -27.48 -11.03 3.14
CA ASP A 193 -27.95 -10.24 2.00
C ASP A 193 -29.37 -9.69 2.21
N LEU A 194 -29.43 -8.50 2.81
CA LEU A 194 -30.68 -7.78 3.05
C LEU A 194 -31.43 -7.43 1.75
N ARG A 195 -30.73 -7.24 0.61
CA ARG A 195 -31.38 -6.91 -0.67
C ARG A 195 -32.16 -8.10 -1.20
N GLN A 196 -31.58 -9.30 -1.12
CA GLN A 196 -32.25 -10.53 -1.53
C GLN A 196 -33.52 -10.79 -0.70
N LEU A 197 -33.48 -10.49 0.61
CA LEU A 197 -34.65 -10.60 1.49
C LEU A 197 -35.76 -9.62 1.08
N ILE A 198 -35.43 -8.35 0.85
CA ILE A 198 -36.39 -7.32 0.45
C ILE A 198 -37.07 -7.69 -0.87
N GLU A 199 -36.30 -8.10 -1.88
CA GLU A 199 -36.85 -8.49 -3.18
C GLU A 199 -37.77 -9.71 -3.06
N ALA A 200 -37.44 -10.67 -2.20
CA ALA A 200 -38.28 -11.83 -1.99
C ALA A 200 -39.62 -11.50 -1.29
N PHE A 201 -39.65 -10.54 -0.34
CA PHE A 201 -40.90 -10.07 0.28
C PHE A 201 -41.76 -9.21 -0.68
N LYS A 202 -41.13 -8.46 -1.60
CA LYS A 202 -41.85 -7.71 -2.65
C LYS A 202 -42.67 -8.59 -3.57
N VAL A 203 -42.21 -9.82 -3.86
CA VAL A 203 -42.99 -10.80 -4.64
C VAL A 203 -44.35 -11.08 -3.98
N TYR A 204 -44.43 -10.98 -2.65
CA TYR A 204 -45.65 -11.15 -1.87
C TYR A 204 -46.36 -9.82 -1.54
N LYS A 205 -46.00 -8.73 -2.21
CA LYS A 205 -46.55 -7.37 -2.03
C LYS A 205 -46.39 -6.82 -0.62
N MET A 206 -45.37 -7.26 0.11
CA MET A 206 -45.00 -6.67 1.39
C MET A 206 -43.72 -5.88 1.23
N ASP A 207 -43.80 -4.60 1.62
CA ASP A 207 -42.65 -3.72 1.73
C ASP A 207 -42.18 -3.76 3.18
N ILE A 208 -40.97 -4.27 3.40
CA ILE A 208 -40.43 -4.49 4.74
C ILE A 208 -39.25 -3.60 5.02
#